data_AF-A0A537JRK8-F1
#
_entry.id   AF-A0A537JRK8-F1
#
_cell.length_a   1.000
_cell.length_b   1.000
_cell.length_c   1.000
_cell.angle_alpha   90.00
_cell.angle_beta   90.00
_cell.angle_gamma   90.00
#
_symmetry.space_group_name_H-M   'P 1'
#
loop_
_entity.id
_entity.type
_entity.pdbx_description
1 polymer ?
#
loop_
_entity_poly.entity_id
_entity_poly.type
_entity_poly.pdbx_seq_one_letter_code
_entity_poly.pdbx_strand_id
1 'polypeptide(L)'
;MIAGVFLMLFQRIWPTVVYPLAILLHLEAWRIIILGIKKKKTGFWILAAAWLFQDAGVLIPIFDVFHLFPPYFTNTRLILALITDLSVPLILALHLAWEFGSANRNLKRQLKQVNELAKKNLEQEQEKQQLLAMQNETLEQQVTERTSEVLAQKEKIEIQRDEVSRTLDELKSTQAQLIQSEKMASLGELTAGIAHEIQNPLNFVNNFSEVSAELIDEWKEQLATGNGQQAIAIAEDVKQNLEKIIHHGKRADAIVKGMLMHSRTSTGQKELTDINVLADEYLRLSYHGLRAKDKSFNANFKADFDENIGKINIIS
;
A
#
# COMPACT_ATOMS: atom_id res chain seq x y z
N MET A 1 -93.08 -26.34 -61.83
CA MET A 1 -92.73 -27.72 -61.40
C MET A 1 -91.47 -27.78 -60.53
N ILE A 2 -90.37 -27.09 -60.89
CA ILE A 2 -89.09 -27.12 -60.16
C ILE A 2 -89.19 -26.55 -58.73
N ALA A 3 -89.91 -25.45 -58.50
CA ALA A 3 -90.07 -24.86 -57.17
C ALA A 3 -90.85 -25.76 -56.18
N GLY A 4 -91.83 -26.53 -56.66
CA GLY A 4 -92.60 -27.46 -55.83
C GLY A 4 -91.78 -28.68 -55.40
N VAL A 5 -90.91 -29.19 -56.28
CA VAL A 5 -89.98 -30.28 -55.96
C VAL A 5 -88.91 -29.81 -54.97
N PHE A 6 -88.41 -28.58 -55.11
CA PHE A 6 -87.46 -28.00 -54.16
C PHE A 6 -88.08 -27.79 -52.78
N LEU A 7 -89.31 -27.29 -52.70
CA LEU A 7 -90.03 -27.12 -51.43
C LEU A 7 -90.32 -28.48 -50.75
N MET A 8 -90.70 -29.50 -51.51
CA MET A 8 -90.89 -30.87 -50.99
C MET A 8 -89.59 -31.50 -50.50
N LEU A 9 -88.49 -31.36 -51.26
CA LEU A 9 -87.18 -31.85 -50.85
C LEU A 9 -86.67 -31.10 -49.64
N PHE A 10 -86.85 -29.78 -49.59
CA PHE A 10 -86.51 -28.94 -48.44
C PHE A 10 -87.31 -29.36 -47.21
N GLN A 11 -88.64 -29.50 -47.28
CA GLN A 11 -89.45 -29.97 -46.15
C GLN A 11 -89.10 -31.39 -45.68
N ARG A 12 -88.57 -32.25 -46.56
CA ARG A 12 -88.17 -33.62 -46.20
C ARG A 12 -86.75 -33.71 -45.63
N ILE A 13 -85.82 -32.90 -46.15
CA ILE A 13 -84.41 -32.89 -45.73
C ILE A 13 -84.21 -32.02 -44.49
N TRP A 14 -84.98 -30.94 -44.36
CA TRP A 14 -84.86 -29.96 -43.28
C TRP A 14 -84.93 -30.60 -41.88
N PRO A 15 -85.92 -31.46 -41.55
CA PRO A 15 -85.92 -32.18 -40.27
C PRO A 15 -84.67 -33.05 -40.08
N THR A 16 -84.25 -33.78 -41.12
CA THR A 16 -83.16 -34.75 -41.04
C THR A 16 -81.77 -34.11 -40.82
N VAL A 17 -81.62 -32.82 -41.11
CA VAL A 17 -80.34 -32.09 -40.94
C VAL A 17 -80.41 -31.12 -39.76
N VAL A 18 -81.52 -30.40 -39.59
CA VAL A 18 -81.65 -29.35 -38.58
C VAL A 18 -81.75 -29.93 -37.17
N TYR A 19 -82.52 -31.02 -36.96
CA TYR A 19 -82.64 -31.60 -35.62
C TYR A 19 -81.32 -32.19 -35.10
N PRO A 20 -80.56 -32.99 -35.87
CA PRO A 20 -79.26 -33.48 -35.41
C PRO A 20 -78.25 -32.35 -35.16
N LEU A 21 -78.26 -31.31 -36.00
CA LEU A 21 -77.38 -30.15 -35.82
C LEU A 21 -77.73 -29.35 -34.56
N ALA A 22 -79.03 -29.15 -34.29
CA ALA A 22 -79.50 -28.49 -33.08
C ALA A 22 -79.10 -29.28 -31.82
N ILE A 23 -79.23 -30.61 -31.83
CA ILE A 23 -78.79 -31.49 -30.74
C ILE A 23 -77.28 -31.38 -30.53
N LEU A 24 -76.48 -31.36 -31.61
CA LEU A 24 -75.03 -31.20 -31.51
C LEU A 24 -74.64 -29.86 -30.87
N LEU A 25 -75.26 -28.75 -31.31
CA LEU A 25 -75.04 -27.42 -30.74
C LEU A 25 -75.44 -27.37 -29.26
N HIS A 26 -76.53 -28.05 -28.92
CA HIS A 26 -77.01 -28.18 -27.55
C HIS A 26 -76.00 -28.91 -26.65
N LEU A 27 -75.45 -30.04 -27.10
CA LEU A 27 -74.41 -30.78 -26.38
C LEU A 27 -73.12 -29.98 -26.23
N GLU A 28 -72.70 -29.25 -27.28
CA GLU A 28 -71.49 -28.44 -27.22
C GLU A 28 -71.64 -27.23 -26.28
N ALA A 29 -72.83 -26.62 -26.21
CA ALA A 29 -73.11 -25.56 -25.25
C ALA A 29 -73.00 -26.08 -23.81
N TRP A 30 -73.59 -27.25 -23.50
CA TRP A 30 -73.44 -27.91 -22.20
C TRP A 30 -71.97 -28.20 -21.87
N ARG A 31 -71.20 -28.71 -22.84
CA ARG A 31 -69.77 -28.96 -22.67
C ARG A 31 -69.00 -27.69 -22.29
N ILE A 32 -69.25 -26.57 -22.97
CA ILE A 32 -68.62 -25.27 -22.68
C ILE A 32 -68.98 -24.79 -21.27
N ILE A 33 -70.26 -24.89 -20.90
CA ILE A 33 -70.75 -24.47 -19.59
C ILE A 33 -70.08 -25.28 -18.47
N ILE A 34 -70.05 -26.62 -18.61
CA ILE A 34 -69.43 -27.52 -17.63
C ILE A 34 -67.93 -27.26 -17.51
N LEU A 35 -67.23 -27.03 -18.63
CA LEU A 35 -65.81 -26.69 -18.61
C LEU A 35 -65.54 -25.34 -17.93
N GLY A 36 -66.39 -24.33 -18.15
CA GLY A 36 -66.27 -23.03 -17.49
C GLY A 36 -66.49 -23.12 -15.98
N ILE A 37 -67.47 -23.92 -15.55
CA ILE A 37 -67.72 -24.26 -14.14
C ILE A 37 -66.49 -24.96 -13.53
N LYS A 38 -65.96 -25.99 -14.20
CA LYS A 38 -64.76 -26.72 -13.72
C LYS A 38 -63.55 -25.80 -13.58
N LYS A 39 -63.41 -24.81 -14.47
CA LYS A 39 -62.37 -23.77 -14.40
C LYS A 39 -62.66 -22.68 -13.35
N LYS A 40 -63.70 -22.84 -12.52
CA LYS A 40 -64.13 -21.89 -11.48
C LYS A 40 -64.33 -20.46 -12.02
N LYS A 41 -64.71 -20.33 -13.30
CA LYS A 41 -65.04 -19.01 -13.87
C LYS A 41 -66.34 -18.51 -13.26
N THR A 42 -66.32 -17.29 -12.75
CA THR A 42 -67.48 -16.65 -12.15
C THR A 42 -68.62 -16.53 -13.17
N GLY A 43 -69.87 -16.77 -12.77
CA GLY A 43 -71.06 -16.57 -13.62
C GLY A 43 -71.46 -17.75 -14.52
N PHE A 44 -70.58 -18.73 -14.75
CA PHE A 44 -70.92 -19.91 -15.58
C PHE A 44 -72.03 -20.80 -14.97
N TRP A 45 -72.19 -20.82 -13.65
CA TRP A 45 -73.33 -21.48 -12.99
C TRP A 45 -74.68 -20.82 -13.31
N ILE A 46 -74.70 -19.51 -13.55
CA ILE A 46 -75.91 -18.76 -13.92
C ILE A 46 -76.26 -19.09 -15.38
N LEU A 47 -75.26 -19.20 -16.26
CA LEU A 47 -75.45 -19.68 -17.63
C LEU A 47 -76.00 -21.11 -17.65
N ALA A 48 -75.53 -22.00 -16.77
CA ALA A 48 -76.09 -23.35 -16.64
C ALA A 48 -77.57 -23.35 -16.24
N ALA A 49 -77.96 -22.49 -15.28
CA ALA A 49 -79.35 -22.37 -14.85
C ALA A 49 -80.26 -21.82 -15.97
N ALA A 50 -79.79 -20.83 -16.74
CA ALA A 50 -80.49 -20.31 -17.92
C ALA A 50 -80.71 -21.40 -18.98
N TRP A 51 -79.69 -22.23 -19.19
CA TRP A 51 -79.71 -23.30 -20.16
C TRP A 51 -80.70 -24.42 -19.76
N LEU A 52 -80.72 -24.80 -18.48
CA LEU A 52 -81.73 -25.72 -17.93
C LEU A 52 -83.16 -25.18 -18.06
N PHE A 53 -83.34 -23.87 -17.90
CA PHE A 53 -84.64 -23.23 -18.08
C PHE A 53 -85.08 -23.26 -19.55
N GLN A 54 -84.15 -23.11 -20.48
CA GLN A 54 -84.44 -23.28 -21.91
C GLN A 54 -84.79 -24.74 -22.25
N ASP A 55 -84.06 -25.72 -21.70
CA ASP A 55 -84.39 -27.16 -21.85
C ASP A 55 -85.82 -27.48 -21.37
N ALA A 56 -86.25 -26.87 -20.26
CA ALA A 56 -87.63 -27.00 -19.78
C ALA A 56 -88.65 -26.37 -20.74
N GLY A 57 -88.29 -25.28 -21.42
CA GLY A 57 -89.11 -24.62 -22.44
C GLY A 57 -89.37 -25.50 -23.66
N VAL A 58 -88.38 -26.31 -24.07
CA VAL A 58 -88.50 -27.26 -25.19
C VAL A 58 -89.55 -28.34 -24.94
N LEU A 59 -89.90 -28.62 -23.68
CA LEU A 59 -90.97 -29.57 -23.33
C LEU A 59 -92.37 -29.03 -23.62
N ILE A 60 -92.57 -27.70 -23.69
CA ILE A 60 -93.87 -27.07 -23.95
C ILE A 60 -94.49 -27.55 -25.28
N PRO A 61 -93.80 -27.48 -26.44
CA PRO A 61 -94.34 -28.01 -27.70
C PRO A 61 -94.52 -29.52 -27.69
N ILE A 62 -93.76 -30.27 -26.88
CA ILE A 62 -93.94 -31.73 -26.74
C ILE A 62 -95.25 -32.03 -26.00
N PHE A 63 -95.51 -31.36 -24.89
CA PHE A 63 -96.78 -31.48 -24.16
C PHE A 63 -98.00 -31.07 -25.00
N ASP A 64 -97.82 -30.11 -25.91
CA ASP A 64 -98.85 -29.69 -26.87
C ASP A 64 -99.27 -30.81 -27.83
N VAL A 65 -98.33 -31.63 -28.31
CA VAL A 65 -98.61 -32.79 -29.19
C VAL A 65 -99.49 -33.83 -28.49
N PHE A 66 -99.37 -33.97 -27.17
CA PHE A 66 -100.18 -34.89 -26.37
C PHE A 66 -101.50 -34.29 -25.88
N HIS A 67 -101.87 -33.08 -26.34
CA HIS A 67 -103.08 -32.37 -25.92
C HIS A 67 -103.19 -32.15 -24.40
N LEU A 68 -102.05 -32.06 -23.70
CA LEU A 68 -102.01 -31.94 -22.23
C LEU A 68 -102.39 -30.55 -21.71
N PHE A 69 -102.62 -29.58 -22.60
CA PHE A 69 -102.99 -28.22 -22.25
C PHE A 69 -104.36 -27.81 -22.83
N PRO A 70 -105.23 -27.13 -22.05
CA PRO A 70 -106.54 -26.68 -22.52
C PRO A 70 -106.50 -25.73 -23.72
N PRO A 71 -107.48 -25.78 -24.64
CA PRO A 71 -107.45 -25.06 -25.93
C PRO A 71 -107.47 -23.53 -25.84
N TYR A 72 -107.85 -22.94 -24.70
CA TYR A 72 -107.78 -21.49 -24.46
C TYR A 72 -106.38 -21.00 -24.05
N PHE A 73 -105.43 -21.90 -23.82
CA PHE A 73 -104.08 -21.61 -23.33
C PHE A 73 -103.07 -21.31 -24.46
N THR A 74 -103.52 -20.94 -25.66
CA THR A 74 -102.64 -20.79 -26.84
C THR A 74 -101.72 -19.57 -26.75
N ASN A 75 -102.26 -18.41 -26.36
CA ASN A 75 -101.47 -17.17 -26.27
C ASN A 75 -100.42 -17.23 -25.15
N THR A 76 -100.76 -17.85 -24.03
CA THR A 76 -99.85 -18.01 -22.88
C THR A 76 -98.67 -18.93 -23.21
N ARG A 77 -98.88 -19.98 -24.03
CA ARG A 77 -97.80 -20.87 -24.49
C ARG A 77 -96.80 -20.17 -25.39
N LEU A 78 -97.28 -19.37 -26.34
CA LEU A 78 -96.42 -18.58 -27.23
C LEU A 78 -95.55 -17.60 -26.44
N ILE A 79 -96.12 -16.95 -25.43
CA ILE A 79 -95.38 -16.04 -24.55
C ILE A 79 -94.31 -16.79 -23.75
N LEU A 80 -94.64 -17.97 -23.19
CA LEU A 80 -93.67 -18.79 -22.44
C LEU A 80 -92.52 -19.29 -23.31
N ALA A 81 -92.82 -19.75 -24.54
CA ALA A 81 -91.80 -20.17 -25.50
C ALA A 81 -90.82 -19.02 -25.81
N LEU A 82 -91.35 -17.82 -26.12
CA LEU A 82 -90.53 -16.64 -26.38
C LEU A 82 -89.65 -16.22 -25.18
N ILE A 83 -90.17 -16.33 -23.96
CA ILE A 83 -89.41 -16.02 -22.74
C ILE A 83 -88.25 -17.01 -22.56
N THR A 84 -88.51 -18.31 -22.76
CA THR A 84 -87.48 -19.34 -22.62
C THR A 84 -86.38 -19.21 -23.67
N ASP A 85 -86.73 -18.94 -24.94
CA ASP A 85 -85.78 -18.73 -26.02
C ASP A 85 -84.93 -17.48 -25.85
N LEU A 86 -85.49 -16.39 -25.30
CA LEU A 86 -84.75 -15.14 -25.09
C LEU A 86 -83.89 -15.16 -23.81
N SER A 87 -84.13 -16.09 -22.89
CA SER A 87 -83.48 -16.13 -21.58
C SER A 87 -81.95 -16.31 -21.66
N VAL A 88 -81.45 -17.23 -22.49
CA VAL A 88 -80.02 -17.52 -22.62
C VAL A 88 -79.24 -16.37 -23.28
N PRO A 89 -79.66 -15.80 -24.43
CA PRO A 89 -79.00 -14.63 -25.01
C PRO A 89 -78.95 -13.43 -24.06
N LEU A 90 -80.03 -13.20 -23.30
CA LEU A 90 -80.12 -12.07 -22.39
C LEU A 90 -79.20 -12.24 -21.16
N ILE A 91 -79.17 -13.45 -20.59
CA ILE A 91 -78.27 -13.78 -19.47
C ILE A 91 -76.80 -13.77 -19.91
N LEU A 92 -76.50 -14.27 -21.11
CA LEU A 92 -75.16 -14.23 -21.69
C LEU A 92 -74.69 -12.78 -21.91
N ALA A 93 -75.54 -11.92 -22.46
CA ALA A 93 -75.24 -10.51 -22.65
C ALA A 93 -74.95 -9.80 -21.32
N LEU A 94 -75.77 -10.05 -20.28
CA LEU A 94 -75.56 -9.51 -18.94
C LEU A 94 -74.25 -10.01 -18.32
N HIS A 95 -73.93 -11.29 -18.49
CA HIS A 95 -72.70 -11.88 -17.96
C HIS A 95 -71.46 -11.27 -18.61
N LEU A 96 -71.42 -11.17 -19.94
CA LEU A 96 -70.31 -10.55 -20.68
C LEU A 96 -70.14 -9.07 -20.32
N ALA A 97 -71.24 -8.32 -20.20
CA ALA A 97 -71.20 -6.92 -19.78
C ALA A 97 -70.60 -6.76 -18.37
N TRP A 98 -70.96 -7.66 -17.45
CA TRP A 98 -70.40 -7.67 -16.09
C TRP A 98 -68.91 -8.04 -16.09
N GLU A 99 -68.51 -9.07 -16.83
CA GLU A 99 -67.12 -9.51 -16.95
C GLU A 99 -66.25 -8.40 -17.54
N PHE A 100 -66.66 -7.80 -18.66
CA PHE A 100 -65.98 -6.68 -19.29
C PHE A 100 -65.87 -5.47 -18.35
N GLY A 101 -66.95 -5.11 -17.66
CA GLY A 101 -66.95 -4.04 -16.68
C GLY A 101 -66.01 -4.31 -15.51
N SER A 102 -65.94 -5.55 -15.03
CA SER A 102 -65.02 -5.96 -13.96
C SER A 102 -63.55 -5.92 -14.41
N ALA A 103 -63.26 -6.41 -15.62
CA ALA A 103 -61.93 -6.40 -16.22
C ALA A 103 -61.44 -4.97 -16.43
N ASN A 104 -62.29 -4.09 -16.98
CA ASN A 104 -61.95 -2.68 -17.18
C ASN A 104 -61.68 -1.95 -15.86
N ARG A 105 -62.49 -2.20 -14.82
CA ARG A 105 -62.24 -1.64 -13.47
C ARG A 105 -60.93 -2.13 -12.88
N ASN A 106 -60.60 -3.41 -13.04
CA ASN A 106 -59.34 -3.98 -12.56
C ASN A 106 -58.15 -3.41 -13.31
N LEU A 107 -58.22 -3.29 -14.64
CA LEU A 107 -57.18 -2.67 -15.46
C LEU A 107 -56.95 -1.21 -15.05
N LYS A 108 -58.01 -0.44 -14.82
CA LYS A 108 -57.90 0.94 -14.33
C LYS A 108 -57.21 1.04 -12.97
N ARG A 109 -57.47 0.08 -12.07
CA ARG A 109 -56.78 0.00 -10.77
C ARG A 109 -55.30 -0.34 -10.93
N GLN A 110 -54.96 -1.32 -11.78
CA GLN A 110 -53.58 -1.69 -12.07
C GLN A 110 -52.82 -0.52 -12.71
N LEU A 111 -53.41 0.17 -13.69
CA LEU A 111 -52.80 1.32 -14.32
C LEU A 111 -52.53 2.44 -13.30
N LYS A 112 -53.48 2.68 -12.39
CA LYS A 112 -53.27 3.64 -11.29
C LYS A 112 -52.10 3.22 -10.40
N GLN A 113 -52.02 1.95 -10.00
CA GLN A 113 -50.92 1.43 -9.18
C GLN A 113 -49.57 1.54 -9.88
N VAL A 114 -49.50 1.21 -11.17
CA VAL A 114 -48.27 1.32 -11.98
C VAL A 114 -47.84 2.79 -12.08
N ASN A 115 -48.76 3.71 -12.32
CA ASN A 115 -48.44 5.14 -12.39
C ASN A 115 -47.95 5.70 -11.04
N GLU A 116 -48.59 5.33 -9.93
CA GLU A 116 -48.14 5.71 -8.58
C GLU A 116 -46.75 5.15 -8.26
N LEU A 117 -46.50 3.88 -8.61
CA LEU A 117 -45.19 3.26 -8.41
C LEU A 117 -44.12 3.91 -9.29
N ALA A 118 -44.45 4.20 -10.55
CA ALA A 118 -43.54 4.89 -11.46
C ALA A 118 -43.19 6.29 -10.94
N LYS A 119 -44.17 7.03 -10.41
CA LYS A 119 -43.96 8.34 -9.79
C LYS A 119 -43.04 8.22 -8.57
N LYS A 120 -43.31 7.28 -7.67
CA LYS A 120 -42.47 7.04 -6.49
C LYS A 120 -41.03 6.66 -6.85
N ASN A 121 -40.85 5.79 -7.84
CA ASN A 121 -39.52 5.41 -8.31
C ASN A 121 -38.77 6.61 -8.92
N LEU A 122 -39.46 7.50 -9.64
CA LEU A 122 -38.86 8.70 -10.18
C LEU A 122 -38.42 9.68 -9.07
N GLU A 123 -39.25 9.88 -8.06
CA GLU A 123 -38.91 10.70 -6.89
C GLU A 123 -37.70 10.12 -6.14
N GLN A 124 -37.68 8.80 -5.91
CA GLN A 124 -36.55 8.12 -5.28
C GLN A 124 -35.25 8.22 -6.09
N GLU A 125 -35.34 8.11 -7.42
CA GLU A 125 -34.16 8.28 -8.28
C GLU A 125 -33.67 9.73 -8.23
N GLN A 126 -34.56 10.73 -8.23
CA GLN A 126 -34.18 12.13 -8.09
C GLN A 126 -33.50 12.42 -6.73
N GLU A 127 -34.06 11.93 -5.63
CA GLU A 127 -33.46 12.05 -4.29
C GLU A 127 -32.06 11.41 -4.25
N LYS A 128 -31.91 10.22 -4.84
CA LYS A 128 -30.62 9.53 -4.92
C LYS A 128 -29.61 10.32 -5.76
N GLN A 129 -30.02 10.88 -6.89
CA GLN A 129 -29.15 11.71 -7.73
C GLN A 129 -28.71 12.98 -7.01
N GLN A 130 -29.61 13.63 -6.26
CA GLN A 130 -29.27 14.80 -5.44
C GLN A 130 -28.28 14.43 -4.33
N LEU A 131 -28.51 13.32 -3.63
CA LEU A 131 -27.59 12.85 -2.59
C LEU A 131 -26.20 12.55 -3.16
N LEU A 132 -26.13 11.89 -4.33
CA LEU A 132 -24.87 11.62 -5.00
C LEU A 132 -24.15 12.90 -5.43
N ALA A 133 -24.88 13.90 -5.94
CA ALA A 133 -24.31 15.20 -6.30
C ALA A 133 -23.73 15.91 -5.07
N MET A 134 -24.45 15.94 -3.95
CA MET A 134 -23.98 16.52 -2.68
C MET A 134 -22.77 15.78 -2.12
N GLN A 135 -22.75 14.45 -2.20
CA GLN A 135 -21.61 13.63 -1.79
C GLN A 135 -20.38 13.92 -2.65
N ASN A 136 -20.55 14.01 -3.97
CA ASN A 136 -19.46 14.34 -4.88
C ASN A 136 -18.91 15.74 -4.60
N GLU A 137 -19.75 16.75 -4.39
CA GLU A 137 -19.30 18.11 -4.05
C GLU A 137 -18.51 18.12 -2.73
N THR A 138 -19.00 17.42 -1.71
CA THR A 138 -18.30 17.30 -0.42
C THR A 138 -16.95 16.59 -0.59
N LEU A 139 -16.90 15.52 -1.39
CA LEU A 139 -15.67 14.80 -1.68
C LEU A 139 -14.68 15.67 -2.45
N GLU A 140 -15.13 16.45 -3.43
CA GLU A 140 -14.28 17.38 -4.19
C GLU A 140 -13.69 18.47 -3.27
N GLN A 141 -14.49 19.01 -2.35
CA GLN A 141 -14.00 19.95 -1.32
C GLN A 141 -12.94 19.31 -0.43
N GLN A 142 -13.20 18.09 0.09
CA GLN A 142 -12.25 17.36 0.92
C GLN A 142 -10.96 17.03 0.15
N VAL A 143 -11.05 16.59 -1.11
CA VAL A 143 -9.87 16.33 -1.93
C VAL A 143 -9.06 17.60 -2.14
N THR A 144 -9.71 18.73 -2.39
CA THR A 144 -9.04 20.02 -2.58
C THR A 144 -8.33 20.48 -1.30
N GLU A 145 -9.00 20.39 -0.15
CA GLU A 145 -8.42 20.72 1.16
C GLU A 145 -7.24 19.81 1.49
N ARG A 146 -7.40 18.49 1.34
CA ARG A 146 -6.32 17.53 1.60
C ARG A 146 -5.14 17.71 0.65
N THR A 147 -5.40 18.08 -0.60
CA THR A 147 -4.34 18.36 -1.57
C THR A 147 -3.55 19.61 -1.19
N SER A 148 -4.21 20.68 -0.74
CA SER A 148 -3.52 21.89 -0.29
C SER A 148 -2.72 21.66 1.00
N GLU A 149 -3.27 20.90 1.96
CA GLU A 149 -2.55 20.47 3.17
C GLU A 149 -1.27 19.67 2.83
N VAL A 150 -1.36 18.71 1.92
CA VAL A 150 -0.22 17.88 1.51
C VAL A 150 0.85 18.72 0.82
N LEU A 151 0.47 19.67 -0.03
CA LEU A 151 1.42 20.57 -0.68
C LEU A 151 2.15 21.46 0.35
N ALA A 152 1.42 22.03 1.30
CA ALA A 152 2.02 22.84 2.38
C ALA A 152 2.96 22.01 3.28
N GLN A 153 2.59 20.77 3.60
CA GLN A 153 3.47 19.87 4.35
C GLN A 153 4.73 19.50 3.57
N LYS A 154 4.60 19.25 2.27
CA LYS A 154 5.74 18.95 1.41
C LYS A 154 6.73 20.10 1.36
N GLU A 155 6.26 21.33 1.18
CA GLU A 155 7.10 22.53 1.20
C GLU A 155 7.84 22.68 2.54
N LYS A 156 7.12 22.48 3.66
CA LYS A 156 7.74 22.51 4.99
C LYS A 156 8.83 21.45 5.16
N ILE A 157 8.59 20.22 4.69
CA ILE A 157 9.57 19.13 4.75
C ILE A 157 10.81 19.46 3.90
N GLU A 158 10.63 20.04 2.70
CA GLU A 158 11.75 20.46 1.86
C GLU A 158 12.60 21.52 2.54
N ILE A 159 11.98 22.55 3.12
CA ILE A 159 12.69 23.59 3.89
C ILE A 159 13.47 22.98 5.06
N GLN A 160 12.83 22.11 5.86
CA GLN A 160 13.48 21.45 7.00
C GLN A 160 14.64 20.55 6.57
N ARG A 161 14.50 19.86 5.42
CA ARG A 161 15.56 19.01 4.88
C ARG A 161 16.78 19.85 4.50
N ASP A 162 16.58 20.98 3.84
CA ASP A 162 17.66 21.86 3.40
C ASP A 162 18.38 22.49 4.61
N GLU A 163 17.63 22.88 5.64
CA GLU A 163 18.18 23.37 6.91
C GLU A 163 19.05 22.30 7.58
N VAL A 164 18.54 21.07 7.73
CA VAL A 164 19.29 19.95 8.31
C VAL A 164 20.55 19.64 7.50
N SER A 165 20.46 19.65 6.17
CA SER A 165 21.62 19.41 5.29
C SER A 165 22.70 20.46 5.54
N ARG A 166 22.32 21.73 5.61
CA ARG A 166 23.24 22.83 5.86
C ARG A 166 23.89 22.73 7.23
N THR A 167 23.12 22.48 8.29
CA THR A 167 23.65 22.31 9.65
C THR A 167 24.63 21.13 9.72
N LEU A 168 24.36 20.06 8.97
CA LEU A 168 25.24 18.89 8.93
C LEU A 168 26.58 19.20 8.24
N ASP A 169 26.57 19.99 7.17
CA ASP A 169 27.79 20.43 6.49
C ASP A 169 28.60 21.41 7.35
N GLU A 170 27.93 22.35 8.02
CA GLU A 170 28.55 23.27 8.99
C GLU A 170 29.18 22.49 10.16
N LEU A 171 28.49 21.46 10.68
CA LEU A 171 29.01 20.60 11.73
C LEU A 171 30.26 19.84 11.29
N LYS A 172 30.24 19.24 10.10
CA LYS A 172 31.40 18.54 9.52
C LYS A 172 32.60 19.46 9.34
N SER A 173 32.36 20.66 8.81
CA SER A 173 33.41 21.67 8.63
C SER A 173 34.00 22.09 9.98
N THR A 174 33.15 22.34 10.97
CA THR A 174 33.58 22.71 12.33
C THR A 174 34.38 21.58 12.98
N GLN A 175 33.93 20.33 12.85
CA GLN A 175 34.65 19.17 13.37
C GLN A 175 36.04 19.03 12.73
N ALA A 176 36.16 19.22 11.41
CA ALA A 176 37.45 19.19 10.72
C ALA A 176 38.39 20.30 11.22
N GLN A 177 37.88 21.51 11.44
CA GLN A 177 38.64 22.62 12.01
C GLN A 177 39.08 22.33 13.45
N LEU A 178 38.23 21.75 14.28
CA LEU A 178 38.56 21.36 15.65
C LEU A 178 39.67 20.31 15.69
N ILE A 179 39.57 19.26 14.86
CA ILE A 179 40.60 18.23 14.74
C ILE A 179 41.94 18.86 14.31
N GLN A 180 41.91 19.78 13.35
CA GLN A 180 43.12 20.47 12.91
C GLN A 180 43.71 21.37 14.00
N SER A 181 42.86 22.09 14.75
CA SER A 181 43.27 22.93 15.88
C SER A 181 43.91 22.10 16.99
N GLU A 182 43.30 20.97 17.35
CA GLU A 182 43.81 20.04 18.35
C GLU A 182 45.15 19.42 17.91
N LYS A 183 45.26 19.05 16.63
CA LYS A 183 46.53 18.57 16.06
C LYS A 183 47.63 19.63 16.12
N MET A 184 47.31 20.88 15.83
CA MET A 184 48.28 22.00 15.91
C MET A 184 48.67 22.31 17.34
N ALA A 185 47.71 22.29 18.29
CA ALA A 185 47.98 22.49 19.70
C ALA A 185 48.90 21.38 20.25
N SER A 186 48.57 20.12 19.98
CA SER A 186 49.38 18.96 20.36
C SER A 186 50.78 19.01 19.73
N LEU A 187 50.88 19.38 18.44
CA LEU A 187 52.17 19.55 17.78
C LEU A 187 52.98 20.70 18.43
N GLY A 188 52.33 21.80 18.81
CA GLY A 188 52.97 22.93 19.50
C GLY A 188 53.52 22.55 20.87
N GLU A 189 52.72 21.84 21.68
CA GLU A 189 53.14 21.33 22.99
C GLU A 189 54.31 20.35 22.86
N LEU A 190 54.21 19.40 21.92
CA LEU A 190 55.26 18.44 21.63
C LEU A 190 56.55 19.14 21.15
N THR A 191 56.43 20.14 20.27
CA THR A 191 57.57 20.91 19.76
C THR A 191 58.27 21.69 20.88
N ALA A 192 57.50 22.32 21.78
CA ALA A 192 58.06 23.03 22.93
C ALA A 192 58.77 22.07 23.91
N GLY A 193 58.18 20.90 24.18
CA GLY A 193 58.79 19.85 24.99
C GLY A 193 60.09 19.32 24.38
N ILE A 194 60.09 19.05 23.07
CA ILE A 194 61.28 18.59 22.35
C ILE A 194 62.37 19.65 22.32
N ALA A 195 62.03 20.92 22.09
CA ALA A 195 63.00 22.02 22.13
C ALA A 195 63.70 22.08 23.49
N HIS A 196 62.94 21.96 24.58
CA HIS A 196 63.48 21.90 25.93
C HIS A 196 64.35 20.66 26.17
N GLU A 197 63.93 19.49 25.67
CA GLU A 197 64.70 18.25 25.80
C GLU A 197 66.00 18.25 24.97
N ILE A 198 66.05 18.94 23.83
CA ILE A 198 67.26 19.13 23.01
C ILE A 198 68.19 20.18 23.64
N GLN A 199 67.64 21.23 24.23
CA GLN A 199 68.43 22.27 24.86
C GLN A 199 69.27 21.72 26.02
N ASN A 200 68.76 20.74 26.75
CA ASN A 200 69.47 20.07 27.84
C ASN A 200 70.83 19.46 27.42
N PRO A 201 70.92 18.50 26.48
CA PRO A 201 72.21 17.97 26.02
C PRO A 201 73.10 19.03 25.37
N LEU A 202 72.54 20.03 24.68
CA LEU A 202 73.34 21.13 24.11
C LEU A 202 74.03 21.97 25.20
N ASN A 203 73.34 22.26 26.30
CA ASN A 203 73.93 22.95 27.44
C ASN A 203 75.09 22.16 28.05
N PHE A 204 74.96 20.83 28.16
CA PHE A 204 76.06 19.97 28.62
C PHE A 204 77.23 19.98 27.63
N VAL A 205 76.96 19.89 26.32
CA VAL A 205 78.00 19.98 25.28
C VAL A 205 78.76 21.29 25.39
N ASN A 206 78.08 22.43 25.52
CA ASN A 206 78.72 23.73 25.65
C ASN A 206 79.56 23.83 26.93
N ASN A 207 78.99 23.47 28.09
CA ASN A 207 79.68 23.57 29.37
C ASN A 207 80.96 22.70 29.40
N PHE A 208 80.87 21.43 28.99
CA PHE A 208 82.06 20.57 28.95
C PHE A 208 83.07 21.03 27.91
N SER A 209 82.65 21.70 26.83
CA SER A 209 83.57 22.26 25.82
C SER A 209 84.33 23.46 26.38
N GLU A 210 83.65 24.36 27.11
CA GLU A 210 84.27 25.50 27.80
C GLU A 210 85.27 25.03 28.86
N VAL A 211 84.86 24.12 29.75
CA VAL A 211 85.75 23.55 30.78
C VAL A 211 86.94 22.83 30.14
N SER A 212 86.74 22.12 29.03
CA SER A 212 87.85 21.47 28.32
C SER A 212 88.85 22.48 27.75
N ALA A 213 88.40 23.66 27.30
CA ALA A 213 89.28 24.70 26.82
C ALA A 213 90.14 25.27 27.95
N GLU A 214 89.56 25.54 29.12
CA GLU A 214 90.28 25.97 30.32
C GLU A 214 91.32 24.93 30.77
N LEU A 215 90.92 23.66 30.86
CA LEU A 215 91.82 22.55 31.20
C LEU A 215 92.96 22.40 30.19
N ILE A 216 92.72 22.64 28.90
CA ILE A 216 93.80 22.63 27.90
C ILE A 216 94.82 23.74 28.14
N ASP A 217 94.39 24.93 28.59
CA ASP A 217 95.31 26.01 28.91
C ASP A 217 96.09 25.74 30.21
N GLU A 218 95.44 25.19 31.25
CA GLU A 218 96.12 24.69 32.46
C GLU A 218 97.12 23.58 32.14
N TRP A 219 96.76 22.66 31.23
CA TRP A 219 97.62 21.57 30.79
C TRP A 219 98.91 22.11 30.17
N LYS A 220 98.82 23.14 29.31
CA LYS A 220 100.00 23.80 28.70
C LYS A 220 100.89 24.44 29.77
N GLU A 221 100.30 25.06 30.79
CA GLU A 221 101.04 25.70 31.88
C GLU A 221 101.81 24.68 32.75
N GLN A 222 101.17 23.56 33.09
CA GLN A 222 101.81 22.48 33.87
C GLN A 222 102.94 21.78 33.09
N LEU A 223 102.80 21.67 31.76
CA LEU A 223 103.89 21.19 30.90
C LEU A 223 105.09 22.16 30.90
N ALA A 224 104.84 23.48 30.87
CA ALA A 224 105.89 24.50 30.88
C ALA A 224 106.65 24.57 32.23
N THR A 225 105.99 24.27 33.34
CA THR A 225 106.59 24.26 34.70
C THR A 225 107.28 22.93 35.05
N GLY A 226 107.22 21.92 34.18
CA GLY A 226 107.87 20.62 34.37
C GLY A 226 107.08 19.62 35.22
N ASN A 227 105.84 19.93 35.60
CA ASN A 227 104.95 19.07 36.38
C ASN A 227 104.20 18.06 35.48
N GLY A 228 104.93 17.14 34.86
CA GLY A 228 104.38 16.14 33.94
C GLY A 228 103.26 15.26 34.55
N GLN A 229 103.31 14.99 35.85
CA GLN A 229 102.28 14.18 36.52
C GLN A 229 100.92 14.89 36.60
N GLN A 230 100.91 16.20 36.87
CA GLN A 230 99.67 17.02 36.88
C GLN A 230 99.16 17.24 35.45
N ALA A 231 100.05 17.46 34.50
CA ALA A 231 99.71 17.56 33.08
C ALA A 231 98.97 16.30 32.58
N ILE A 232 99.39 15.11 32.99
CA ILE A 232 98.71 13.84 32.64
C ILE A 232 97.32 13.76 33.27
N ALA A 233 97.16 14.19 34.53
CA ALA A 233 95.85 14.20 35.20
C ALA A 233 94.85 15.12 34.48
N ILE A 234 95.27 16.34 34.13
CA ILE A 234 94.45 17.30 33.39
C ILE A 234 94.07 16.75 31.99
N ALA A 235 95.00 16.09 31.30
CA ALA A 235 94.71 15.44 30.02
C ALA A 235 93.64 14.34 30.14
N GLU A 236 93.61 13.59 31.23
CA GLU A 236 92.57 12.60 31.50
C GLU A 236 91.21 13.26 31.80
N ASP A 237 91.19 14.39 32.51
CA ASP A 237 89.97 15.17 32.76
C ASP A 237 89.38 15.75 31.46
N VAL A 238 90.23 16.27 30.55
CA VAL A 238 89.81 16.69 29.21
C VAL A 238 89.20 15.53 28.43
N LYS A 239 89.82 14.35 28.48
CA LYS A 239 89.29 13.15 27.82
C LYS A 239 87.92 12.76 28.39
N GLN A 240 87.72 12.79 29.70
CA GLN A 240 86.42 12.54 30.32
C GLN A 240 85.36 13.56 29.88
N ASN A 241 85.73 14.84 29.76
CA ASN A 241 84.82 15.86 29.24
C ASN A 241 84.43 15.60 27.78
N LEU A 242 85.38 15.21 26.92
CA LEU A 242 85.10 14.83 25.53
C LEU A 242 84.16 13.62 25.44
N GLU A 243 84.31 12.61 26.31
CA GLU A 243 83.38 11.47 26.38
C GLU A 243 81.96 11.92 26.76
N LYS A 244 81.82 12.85 27.71
CA LYS A 244 80.52 13.43 28.08
C LYS A 244 79.92 14.23 26.93
N ILE A 245 80.71 15.02 26.21
CA ILE A 245 80.26 15.77 25.02
C ILE A 245 79.68 14.81 23.98
N ILE A 246 80.41 13.73 23.66
CA ILE A 246 79.94 12.72 22.69
C ILE A 246 78.65 12.06 23.18
N HIS A 247 78.55 11.74 24.47
CA HIS A 247 77.34 11.14 25.05
C HIS A 247 76.12 12.06 24.90
N HIS A 248 76.25 13.33 25.28
CA HIS A 248 75.17 14.30 25.19
C HIS A 248 74.83 14.66 23.74
N GLY A 249 75.82 14.74 22.84
CA GLY A 249 75.59 14.93 21.40
C GLY A 249 74.79 13.78 20.77
N LYS A 250 75.13 12.52 21.09
CA LYS A 250 74.36 11.35 20.65
C LYS A 250 72.92 11.36 21.19
N ARG A 251 72.73 11.82 22.42
CA ARG A 251 71.39 11.98 23.01
C ARG A 251 70.58 13.03 22.26
N ALA A 252 71.16 14.17 21.90
CA ALA A 252 70.50 15.19 21.07
C ALA A 252 70.09 14.63 19.70
N ASP A 253 70.98 13.88 19.02
CA ASP A 253 70.67 13.21 17.75
C ASP A 253 69.50 12.22 17.87
N ALA A 254 69.46 11.42 18.94
CA ALA A 254 68.37 10.48 19.19
C ALA A 254 67.00 11.20 19.39
N ILE A 255 67.00 12.33 20.09
CA ILE A 255 65.78 13.14 20.29
C ILE A 255 65.28 13.69 18.94
N VAL A 256 66.18 14.23 18.10
CA VAL A 256 65.83 14.75 16.77
C VAL A 256 65.29 13.63 15.85
N LYS A 257 65.91 12.46 15.85
CA LYS A 257 65.42 11.30 15.09
C LYS A 257 64.04 10.83 15.57
N GLY A 258 63.82 10.78 16.88
CA GLY A 258 62.52 10.47 17.46
C GLY A 258 61.42 11.46 17.02
N MET A 259 61.75 12.76 17.01
CA MET A 259 60.85 13.81 16.52
C MET A 259 60.50 13.64 15.03
N LEU A 260 61.50 13.40 14.18
CA LEU A 260 61.29 13.25 12.74
C LEU A 260 60.42 12.05 12.39
N MET A 261 60.49 10.96 13.17
CA MET A 261 59.61 9.80 13.01
C MET A 261 58.15 10.10 13.34
N HIS A 262 57.88 10.95 14.34
CA HIS A 262 56.53 11.34 14.75
C HIS A 262 55.93 12.50 13.91
N SER A 263 56.81 13.31 13.31
CA SER A 263 56.44 14.45 12.45
C SER A 263 56.15 14.04 11.01
N ARG A 264 56.46 12.79 10.61
CA ARG A 264 56.02 12.25 9.33
C ARG A 264 54.50 12.33 9.28
N THR A 265 54.04 13.28 8.49
CA THR A 265 52.64 13.35 8.10
C THR A 265 52.38 12.10 7.29
N SER A 266 51.67 11.13 7.88
CA SER A 266 51.03 10.08 7.10
C SER A 266 50.27 10.79 5.99
N THR A 267 50.73 10.61 4.76
CA THR A 267 50.16 11.30 3.58
C THR A 267 48.74 10.83 3.30
N GLY A 268 48.21 9.90 4.12
CA GLY A 268 46.98 9.16 3.87
C GLY A 268 47.06 8.29 2.62
N GLN A 269 48.20 8.29 1.93
CA GLN A 269 48.42 7.46 0.76
C GLN A 269 48.77 6.07 1.23
N LYS A 270 48.07 5.09 0.66
CA LYS A 270 48.37 3.70 0.92
C LYS A 270 49.67 3.35 0.22
N GLU A 271 50.67 2.96 0.99
CA GLU A 271 51.92 2.43 0.47
C GLU A 271 51.89 0.89 0.52
N LEU A 272 52.57 0.28 -0.44
CA LEU A 272 52.61 -1.17 -0.58
C LEU A 272 53.62 -1.73 0.43
N THR A 273 53.14 -2.12 1.61
CA THR A 273 53.98 -2.46 2.76
C THR A 273 53.87 -3.94 3.11
N ASP A 274 54.98 -4.53 3.53
CA ASP A 274 55.02 -5.87 4.08
C ASP A 274 54.58 -5.85 5.55
N ILE A 275 53.39 -6.38 5.84
CA ILE A 275 52.84 -6.36 7.20
C ILE A 275 53.60 -7.28 8.15
N ASN A 276 54.18 -8.37 7.67
CA ASN A 276 54.91 -9.29 8.54
C ASN A 276 56.19 -8.62 9.07
N VAL A 277 56.90 -7.90 8.20
CA VAL A 277 58.08 -7.10 8.60
C VAL A 277 57.67 -5.99 9.57
N LEU A 278 56.60 -5.26 9.26
CA LEU A 278 56.11 -4.18 10.12
C LEU A 278 55.68 -4.69 11.51
N ALA A 279 54.97 -5.82 11.57
CA ALA A 279 54.53 -6.43 12.81
C ALA A 279 55.71 -6.89 13.67
N ASP A 280 56.73 -7.53 13.09
CA ASP A 280 57.94 -7.93 13.82
C ASP A 280 58.69 -6.70 14.37
N GLU A 281 58.79 -5.64 13.57
CA GLU A 281 59.48 -4.41 13.95
C GLU A 281 58.79 -3.72 15.15
N TYR A 282 57.45 -3.57 15.11
CA TYR A 282 56.68 -3.01 16.22
C TYR A 282 56.64 -3.91 17.46
N LEU A 283 56.67 -5.23 17.29
CA LEU A 283 56.77 -6.19 18.40
C LEU A 283 58.10 -5.99 19.15
N ARG A 284 59.22 -5.90 18.41
CA ARG A 284 60.55 -5.61 18.99
C ARG A 284 60.61 -4.23 19.62
N LEU A 285 60.05 -3.22 18.97
CA LEU A 285 60.02 -1.85 19.50
C LEU A 285 59.26 -1.80 20.83
N SER A 286 58.10 -2.47 20.91
CA SER A 286 57.29 -2.56 22.12
C SER A 286 58.02 -3.30 23.25
N TYR A 287 58.73 -4.38 22.93
CA TYR A 287 59.58 -5.08 23.90
C TYR A 287 60.70 -4.18 24.45
N HIS A 288 61.38 -3.43 23.58
CA HIS A 288 62.41 -2.49 24.00
C HIS A 288 61.83 -1.34 24.86
N GLY A 289 60.65 -0.83 24.51
CA GLY A 289 59.94 0.17 25.30
C GLY A 289 59.58 -0.32 26.71
N LEU A 290 59.08 -1.55 26.82
CA LEU A 290 58.78 -2.17 28.12
C LEU A 290 60.05 -2.41 28.95
N ARG A 291 61.12 -2.91 28.32
CA ARG A 291 62.39 -3.19 28.99
C ARG A 291 63.14 -1.92 29.43
N ALA A 292 62.91 -0.80 28.75
CA ALA A 292 63.40 0.51 29.18
C ALA A 292 62.72 0.99 30.48
N LYS A 293 61.43 0.64 30.67
CA LYS A 293 60.65 0.98 31.85
C LYS A 293 60.87 -0.01 33.01
N ASP A 294 61.07 -1.29 32.70
CA ASP A 294 61.38 -2.35 33.66
C ASP A 294 62.53 -3.23 33.14
N LYS A 295 63.72 -3.09 33.76
CA LYS A 295 64.92 -3.83 33.38
C LYS A 295 64.84 -5.34 33.67
N SER A 296 63.94 -5.77 34.54
CA SER A 296 63.76 -7.19 34.91
C SER A 296 62.86 -7.96 33.94
N PHE A 297 62.11 -7.24 33.09
CA PHE A 297 61.21 -7.83 32.12
C PHE A 297 61.96 -8.61 31.04
N ASN A 298 61.62 -9.89 30.89
CA ASN A 298 62.16 -10.76 29.86
C ASN A 298 61.05 -11.64 29.29
N ALA A 299 60.90 -11.66 27.97
CA ALA A 299 59.88 -12.40 27.27
C ALA A 299 60.50 -12.99 26.00
N ASN A 300 60.14 -14.23 25.69
CA ASN A 300 60.57 -14.90 24.45
C ASN A 300 59.43 -14.83 23.44
N PHE A 301 59.72 -14.41 22.21
CA PHE A 301 58.71 -14.26 21.16
C PHE A 301 58.82 -15.40 20.17
N LYS A 302 57.69 -16.00 19.82
CA LYS A 302 57.56 -16.89 18.68
C LYS A 302 56.52 -16.29 17.73
N ALA A 303 57.00 -15.71 16.64
CA ALA A 303 56.14 -15.21 15.57
C ALA A 303 55.82 -16.36 14.60
N ASP A 304 54.55 -16.46 14.22
CA ASP A 304 54.05 -17.41 13.23
C ASP A 304 53.24 -16.62 12.20
N PHE A 305 53.94 -16.04 11.23
CA PHE A 305 53.36 -15.16 10.22
C PHE A 305 53.02 -15.95 8.96
N ASP A 306 51.91 -15.61 8.31
CA ASP A 306 51.54 -16.20 7.03
C ASP A 306 52.40 -15.61 5.91
N GLU A 307 53.24 -16.44 5.29
CA GLU A 307 54.16 -16.04 4.22
C GLU A 307 53.44 -15.69 2.91
N ASN A 308 52.17 -16.07 2.74
CA ASN A 308 51.42 -15.85 1.50
C ASN A 308 50.73 -14.47 1.42
N ILE A 309 50.73 -13.69 2.50
CA ILE A 309 50.04 -12.40 2.58
C ILE A 309 50.64 -11.35 1.61
N GLY A 310 51.95 -11.40 1.35
CA GLY A 310 52.63 -10.45 0.47
C GLY A 310 52.56 -9.00 0.96
N LYS A 311 52.71 -8.03 0.05
CA LYS A 311 52.62 -6.61 0.38
C LYS A 311 51.19 -6.10 0.22
N ILE A 312 50.72 -5.34 1.20
CA ILE A 312 49.35 -4.82 1.25
C ILE A 312 49.37 -3.30 1.38
N ASN A 313 48.41 -2.68 0.69
CA ASN A 313 48.25 -1.23 0.65
C ASN A 313 47.69 -0.74 1.98
N ILE A 314 48.57 -0.25 2.85
CA ILE A 314 48.23 0.30 4.17
C ILE A 314 48.65 1.76 4.27
N ILE A 315 47.94 2.50 5.11
CA ILE A 315 48.33 3.87 5.46
C ILE A 315 49.49 3.75 6.44
N SER A 316 50.71 4.04 5.95
CA SER A 316 51.92 4.13 6.77
C SER A 316 52.06 5.50 7.43
#